data_AF-A0A2G9MLS7-F1
#
_entry.id   AF-A0A2G9MLS7-F1
#
_cell.length_a   1.000
_cell.length_b   1.000
_cell.length_c   1.000
_cell.angle_alpha   90.00
_cell.angle_beta   90.00
_cell.angle_gamma   90.00
#
_symmetry.space_group_name_H-M   'P 1'
#
loop_
_entity.id
_entity.type
_entity.pdbx_description
1 polymer ?
#
loop_
_entity_poly.entity_id
_entity_poly.type
_entity_poly.pdbx_seq_one_letter_code
_entity_poly.pdbx_strand_id
1 'polypeptide(L)'
;MDLDNMVKEVKLVVNINDMPIRGLPGTYARVYGVTSDIAVKCYLREDLGCPYPSVEGNLMWEYKIGTHLLENGVQVPEMYGIRQLELPGIDKMVWCLFMQRIDPVRFRNLNHDLQSDWIRQYEEQIKLATDLGYDVIDTNSPAKNTLFDPSVPRLYLIDFVRWRNPNITLDADNHQNH
;
A
#
# COMPACT_ATOMS: atom_id res chain seq x y z
N MET A 1 -21.70 -1.56 1.64
CA MET A 1 -21.28 -0.28 1.02
C MET A 1 -21.15 -0.54 -0.46
N ASP A 2 -21.82 0.24 -1.31
CA ASP A 2 -21.82 0.03 -2.77
C ASP A 2 -20.65 0.79 -3.39
N LEU A 3 -19.56 0.07 -3.67
CA LEU A 3 -18.31 0.63 -4.18
C LEU A 3 -18.44 1.16 -5.62
N ASP A 4 -19.42 0.66 -6.39
CA ASP A 4 -19.57 0.96 -7.82
C ASP A 4 -20.02 2.40 -8.07
N ASN A 5 -20.65 3.05 -7.07
CA ASN A 5 -21.12 4.42 -7.16
C ASN A 5 -20.09 5.48 -6.72
N MET A 6 -18.91 5.08 -6.21
CA MET A 6 -17.97 5.99 -5.54
C MET A 6 -16.93 6.66 -6.46
N VAL A 7 -16.83 6.23 -7.73
CA VAL A 7 -15.69 6.51 -8.63
C VAL A 7 -15.85 7.81 -9.46
N LYS A 8 -16.92 8.59 -9.25
CA LYS A 8 -17.22 9.77 -10.10
C LYS A 8 -16.33 11.00 -9.83
N GLU A 9 -15.67 11.09 -8.67
CA GLU A 9 -14.85 12.25 -8.26
C GLU A 9 -13.48 11.85 -7.69
N VAL A 10 -12.78 10.94 -8.38
CA VAL A 10 -11.47 10.46 -7.97
C VAL A 10 -10.41 11.56 -8.14
N LYS A 11 -9.69 11.91 -7.06
CA LYS A 11 -8.56 12.85 -7.09
C LYS A 11 -7.25 12.11 -6.82
N LEU A 12 -6.20 12.39 -7.57
CA LEU A 12 -4.86 11.88 -7.25
C LEU A 12 -4.42 12.45 -5.89
N VAL A 13 -4.20 11.57 -4.90
CA VAL A 13 -3.83 11.98 -3.53
C VAL A 13 -2.34 11.78 -3.30
N VAL A 14 -1.78 10.69 -3.81
CA VAL A 14 -0.34 10.43 -3.75
C VAL A 14 0.13 9.83 -5.08
N ASN A 15 1.14 10.46 -5.66
CA ASN A 15 1.96 9.84 -6.68
C ASN A 15 3.17 9.21 -5.98
N ILE A 16 3.25 7.88 -5.94
CA ILE A 16 4.36 7.18 -5.28
C ILE A 16 5.71 7.48 -5.99
N ASN A 17 5.66 7.98 -7.24
CA ASN A 17 6.84 8.49 -7.95
C ASN A 17 7.46 9.78 -7.34
N ASP A 18 6.68 10.58 -6.59
CA ASP A 18 7.16 11.83 -5.97
C ASP A 18 7.72 11.62 -4.54
N MET A 19 7.67 10.37 -4.05
CA MET A 19 8.45 9.97 -2.88
C MET A 19 9.89 9.74 -3.36
N PRO A 20 10.93 10.30 -2.70
CA PRO A 20 12.30 10.29 -3.20
C PRO A 20 12.92 8.88 -3.18
N ILE A 21 12.55 8.06 -4.16
CA ILE A 21 13.16 6.77 -4.43
C ILE A 21 14.32 7.03 -5.42
N ARG A 22 15.47 7.48 -4.89
CA ARG A 22 16.71 7.47 -5.67
C ARG A 22 17.19 6.03 -5.81
N GLY A 23 17.26 5.53 -7.04
CA GLY A 23 18.16 4.42 -7.40
C GLY A 23 17.54 3.06 -7.73
N LEU A 24 16.22 2.92 -7.81
CA LEU A 24 15.57 1.72 -8.34
C LEU A 24 14.49 2.13 -9.35
N PRO A 25 14.30 1.43 -10.48
CA PRO A 25 13.13 1.65 -11.35
C PRO A 25 11.88 1.50 -10.48
N GLY A 26 11.24 2.65 -10.23
CA GLY A 26 10.25 2.83 -9.18
C GLY A 26 9.00 1.99 -9.43
N THR A 27 8.41 1.51 -8.34
CA THR A 27 7.09 0.88 -8.35
C THR A 27 6.07 1.92 -8.88
N TYR A 28 5.55 1.71 -10.10
CA TYR A 28 4.66 2.67 -10.78
C TYR A 28 3.20 2.57 -10.26
N ALA A 29 3.02 2.72 -8.96
CA ALA A 29 1.72 2.82 -8.34
C ALA A 29 1.24 4.27 -8.29
N ARG A 30 -0.03 4.47 -8.59
CA ARG A 30 -0.74 5.73 -8.30
C ARG A 30 -1.79 5.49 -7.24
N VAL A 31 -1.89 6.40 -6.28
CA VAL A 31 -2.90 6.35 -5.22
C VAL A 31 -3.85 7.52 -5.39
N TYR A 32 -5.13 7.20 -5.52
CA TYR A 32 -6.18 8.19 -5.67
C TYR A 32 -7.12 8.13 -4.46
N GLY A 33 -7.58 9.28 -3.99
CA GLY A 33 -8.66 9.37 -3.02
C GLY A 33 -9.98 9.22 -3.74
N VAL A 34 -10.82 8.30 -3.26
CA VAL A 34 -12.18 8.07 -3.75
C VAL A 34 -13.18 8.79 -2.86
N THR A 35 -12.99 8.72 -1.54
CA THR A 35 -13.76 9.47 -0.53
C THR A 35 -12.85 10.02 0.57
N SER A 36 -13.45 10.55 1.64
CA SER A 36 -12.75 10.90 2.89
C SER A 36 -11.99 9.71 3.49
N ASP A 37 -12.53 8.51 3.36
CA ASP A 37 -12.07 7.34 4.12
C ASP A 37 -11.47 6.25 3.22
N ILE A 38 -11.62 6.37 1.90
CA ILE A 38 -11.18 5.35 0.94
C ILE A 38 -10.21 5.92 -0.09
N ALA A 39 -9.10 5.21 -0.27
CA ALA A 39 -8.15 5.41 -1.35
C ALA A 39 -8.08 4.15 -2.24
N VAL A 40 -7.67 4.32 -3.49
CA VAL A 40 -7.38 3.23 -4.42
C VAL A 40 -5.95 3.32 -4.90
N LYS A 41 -5.21 2.21 -4.78
CA LYS A 41 -3.86 2.03 -5.32
C LYS A 41 -3.93 1.20 -6.59
N CYS A 42 -3.32 1.68 -7.67
CA CYS A 42 -3.31 0.97 -8.95
C CYS A 42 -1.90 0.93 -9.51
N TYR A 43 -1.43 -0.24 -9.97
CA TYR A 43 -0.18 -0.39 -10.70
C TYR A 43 -0.40 -0.18 -12.19
N LEU A 44 0.46 0.61 -12.83
CA LEU A 44 0.36 0.91 -14.26
C LEU A 44 1.32 0.10 -15.14
N ARG A 45 2.15 -0.77 -14.53
CA ARG A 45 3.10 -1.66 -15.23
C ARG A 45 3.16 -3.02 -14.55
N GLU A 46 3.45 -4.05 -15.35
CA GLU A 46 3.51 -5.46 -14.95
C GLU A 46 4.88 -5.85 -14.37
N ASP A 47 5.97 -5.25 -14.86
CA ASP A 47 7.33 -5.56 -14.43
C ASP A 47 7.75 -4.74 -13.20
N LEU A 48 7.43 -5.26 -12.01
CA LEU A 48 7.76 -4.64 -10.72
C LEU A 48 8.91 -5.34 -9.99
N GLY A 49 9.54 -6.37 -10.58
CA GLY A 49 10.50 -7.25 -9.88
C GLY A 49 9.87 -8.00 -8.70
N CYS A 50 8.58 -8.32 -8.84
CA CYS A 50 7.73 -8.87 -7.78
C CYS A 50 7.47 -10.37 -7.99
N PRO A 51 6.93 -11.10 -6.98
CA PRO A 51 6.82 -12.55 -7.07
C PRO A 51 5.75 -12.96 -8.10
N TYR A 52 4.86 -12.03 -8.47
CA TYR A 52 3.81 -12.24 -9.45
C TYR A 52 3.99 -11.26 -10.63
N PRO A 53 4.07 -11.78 -11.87
CA PRO A 53 4.40 -10.95 -13.03
C PRO A 53 3.21 -10.14 -13.58
N SER A 54 1.99 -10.28 -13.03
CA SER A 54 0.81 -9.52 -13.45
C SER A 54 0.46 -8.40 -12.47
N VAL A 55 -0.12 -7.31 -12.98
CA VAL A 55 -0.64 -6.21 -12.13
C VAL A 55 -1.66 -6.73 -11.12
N GLU A 56 -2.57 -7.59 -11.54
CA GLU A 56 -3.58 -8.22 -10.67
C GLU A 56 -2.92 -9.07 -9.58
N GLY A 57 -1.96 -9.93 -9.95
CA GLY A 57 -1.21 -10.76 -9.00
C GLY A 57 -0.47 -9.94 -7.96
N ASN A 58 0.12 -8.82 -8.35
CA ASN A 58 0.79 -7.89 -7.43
C ASN A 58 -0.19 -7.23 -6.45
N LEU A 59 -1.38 -6.83 -6.91
CA LEU A 59 -2.41 -6.27 -6.04
C LEU A 59 -2.99 -7.33 -5.10
N MET A 60 -3.23 -8.56 -5.59
CA MET A 60 -3.70 -9.68 -4.77
C MET A 60 -2.69 -10.04 -3.69
N TRP A 61 -1.41 -10.03 -4.03
CA TRP A 61 -0.34 -10.24 -3.06
C TRP A 61 -0.32 -9.15 -2.00
N GLU A 62 -0.39 -7.88 -2.40
CA GLU A 62 -0.41 -6.76 -1.46
C GLU A 62 -1.67 -6.77 -0.57
N TYR A 63 -2.83 -7.10 -1.13
CA TYR A 63 -4.06 -7.30 -0.37
C TYR A 63 -3.90 -8.42 0.67
N LYS A 64 -3.44 -9.60 0.25
CA LYS A 64 -3.26 -10.76 1.15
C LYS A 64 -2.29 -10.45 2.29
N ILE A 65 -1.16 -9.80 1.99
CA ILE A 65 -0.21 -9.39 3.03
C ILE A 65 -0.80 -8.30 3.93
N GLY A 66 -1.38 -7.25 3.35
CA GLY A 66 -1.92 -6.13 4.11
C GLY A 66 -3.00 -6.59 5.09
N THR A 67 -3.92 -7.44 4.64
CA THR A 67 -4.94 -8.04 5.50
C THR A 67 -4.32 -8.89 6.62
N HIS A 68 -3.39 -9.79 6.28
CA HIS A 68 -2.74 -10.64 7.28
C HIS A 68 -1.97 -9.83 8.33
N LEU A 69 -1.23 -8.80 7.92
CA LEU A 69 -0.50 -7.90 8.83
C LEU A 69 -1.48 -7.18 9.78
N LEU A 70 -2.57 -6.64 9.24
CA LEU A 70 -3.59 -5.94 10.03
C LEU A 70 -4.26 -6.86 11.06
N GLU A 71 -4.66 -8.07 10.65
CA GLU A 71 -5.28 -9.07 11.51
C GLU A 71 -4.36 -9.49 12.67
N ASN A 72 -3.05 -9.38 12.48
CA ASN A 72 -2.03 -9.64 13.50
C ASN A 72 -1.53 -8.36 14.21
N GLY A 73 -2.27 -7.25 14.10
CA GLY A 73 -2.05 -6.04 14.88
C GLY A 73 -0.93 -5.12 14.37
N VAL A 74 -0.39 -5.37 13.18
CA VAL A 74 0.55 -4.45 12.53
C VAL A 74 -0.22 -3.25 11.99
N GLN A 75 0.31 -2.06 12.20
CA GLN A 75 -0.31 -0.81 11.75
C GLN A 75 -0.10 -0.65 10.23
N VAL A 76 -1.10 -1.06 9.47
CA VAL A 76 -1.21 -0.92 8.02
C VAL A 76 -2.60 -0.37 7.67
N PRO A 77 -2.81 0.24 6.48
CA PRO A 77 -4.14 0.63 6.05
C PRO A 77 -5.06 -0.60 5.96
N GLU A 78 -6.31 -0.44 6.37
CA GLU A 78 -7.33 -1.48 6.13
C GLU A 78 -7.49 -1.77 4.64
N MET A 79 -7.56 -3.04 4.25
CA MET A 79 -7.67 -3.46 2.85
C MET A 79 -9.12 -3.90 2.56
N TYR A 80 -9.81 -3.18 1.69
CA TYR A 80 -11.23 -3.42 1.42
C TYR A 80 -11.49 -4.38 0.25
N GLY A 81 -10.56 -4.51 -0.67
CA GLY A 81 -10.66 -5.46 -1.79
C GLY A 81 -10.00 -4.96 -3.07
N ILE A 82 -10.09 -5.78 -4.12
CA ILE A 82 -9.50 -5.50 -5.43
C ILE A 82 -10.58 -5.53 -6.50
N ARG A 83 -10.62 -4.52 -7.36
CA ARG A 83 -11.56 -4.43 -8.50
C ARG A 83 -10.93 -3.73 -9.68
N GLN A 84 -11.50 -3.94 -10.87
CA GLN A 84 -11.17 -3.13 -12.04
C GLN A 84 -11.98 -1.84 -12.04
N LEU A 85 -11.34 -0.74 -12.39
CA LEU A 85 -11.95 0.59 -12.46
C LEU A 85 -11.60 1.28 -13.77
N GLU A 86 -12.52 2.07 -14.29
CA GLU A 86 -12.21 3.13 -15.26
C GLU A 86 -11.67 4.32 -14.48
N LEU A 87 -10.41 4.70 -14.73
CA LEU A 87 -9.81 5.86 -14.10
C LEU A 87 -9.78 7.04 -15.08
N PRO A 88 -10.04 8.28 -14.61
CA PRO A 88 -9.93 9.46 -15.46
C PRO A 88 -8.56 9.57 -16.15
N GLY A 89 -8.56 9.71 -17.47
CA GLY A 89 -7.35 9.85 -18.28
C GLY A 89 -6.60 8.53 -18.55
N ILE A 90 -7.23 7.38 -18.32
CA ILE A 90 -6.71 6.06 -18.70
C ILE A 90 -7.75 5.37 -19.57
N ASP A 91 -7.42 5.11 -20.84
CA ASP A 91 -8.34 4.55 -21.86
C ASP A 91 -8.54 3.03 -21.73
N LYS A 92 -8.47 2.49 -20.51
CA LYS A 92 -8.71 1.07 -20.21
C LYS A 92 -9.09 0.86 -18.75
N MET A 93 -9.78 -0.25 -18.50
CA MET A 93 -9.96 -0.78 -17.14
C MET A 93 -8.61 -1.08 -16.51
N VAL A 94 -8.43 -0.66 -15.27
CA VAL A 94 -7.23 -0.95 -14.48
C VAL A 94 -7.60 -1.63 -13.16
N TRP A 95 -6.86 -2.66 -12.80
CA TRP A 95 -6.97 -3.26 -11.48
C TRP A 95 -6.48 -2.28 -10.41
N CYS A 96 -7.25 -2.17 -9.34
CA CYS A 96 -6.97 -1.30 -8.21
C CYS A 96 -7.30 -2.01 -6.89
N LEU A 97 -6.45 -1.76 -5.88
CA LEU A 97 -6.63 -2.14 -4.49
C LEU A 97 -7.32 -0.99 -3.75
N PHE A 98 -8.49 -1.26 -3.17
CA PHE A 98 -9.20 -0.36 -2.28
C PHE A 98 -8.66 -0.52 -0.87
N MET A 99 -8.34 0.60 -0.23
CA MET A 99 -7.75 0.62 1.11
C MET A 99 -8.18 1.87 1.89
N GLN A 100 -7.97 1.83 3.20
CA GLN A 100 -8.17 2.97 4.09
C GLN A 100 -7.36 4.16 3.58
N ARG A 101 -8.03 5.30 3.47
CA ARG A 101 -7.36 6.55 3.17
C ARG A 101 -6.65 7.05 4.43
N ILE A 102 -5.36 7.30 4.28
CA ILE A 102 -4.54 8.02 5.26
C ILE A 102 -4.20 9.37 4.64
N ASP A 103 -4.33 10.44 5.40
CA ASP A 103 -3.92 11.79 4.98
C ASP A 103 -2.56 12.13 5.61
N PRO A 104 -1.43 11.73 4.96
CA PRO A 104 -0.13 11.81 5.58
C PRO A 104 0.42 13.23 5.62
N VAL A 105 1.27 13.49 6.62
CA VAL A 105 2.19 14.62 6.60
C VAL A 105 3.61 14.13 6.30
N ARG A 106 4.34 14.88 5.46
CA ARG A 106 5.73 14.54 5.13
C ARG A 106 6.59 14.60 6.40
N PHE A 107 7.46 13.61 6.61
CA PHE A 107 8.38 13.54 7.77
C PHE A 107 9.06 14.87 8.08
N ARG A 108 9.64 15.54 7.06
CA ARG A 108 10.34 16.83 7.19
C ARG A 108 9.46 18.00 7.68
N ASN A 109 8.14 17.87 7.58
CA ASN A 109 7.17 18.89 8.00
C ASN A 109 6.68 18.66 9.44
N LEU A 110 7.06 17.56 10.08
CA LEU A 110 6.72 17.26 11.46
C LEU A 110 7.69 17.96 12.43
N ASN A 111 7.22 18.23 13.65
CA ASN A 111 8.10 18.66 14.73
C ASN A 111 9.01 17.51 15.22
N HIS A 112 10.02 17.84 16.02
CA HIS A 112 11.02 16.87 16.47
C HIS A 112 10.42 15.68 17.26
N ASP A 113 9.42 15.94 18.09
CA ASP A 113 8.78 14.91 18.92
C ASP A 113 8.02 13.90 18.04
N LEU A 114 7.23 14.40 17.08
CA LEU A 114 6.51 13.56 16.12
C LEU A 114 7.45 12.81 15.17
N GLN A 115 8.59 13.39 14.80
CA GLN A 115 9.62 12.68 14.03
C GLN A 115 10.22 11.52 14.83
N SER A 116 10.47 11.74 16.12
CA SER A 116 10.99 10.72 17.03
C SER A 116 9.96 9.60 17.26
N ASP A 117 8.69 9.96 17.44
CA ASP A 117 7.59 9.00 17.53
C ASP A 117 7.39 8.20 16.24
N TRP A 118 7.53 8.82 15.07
CA TRP A 118 7.51 8.11 13.79
C TRP A 118 8.59 7.02 13.75
N ILE A 119 9.84 7.37 14.06
CA ILE A 119 10.96 6.41 14.01
C ILE A 119 10.71 5.25 14.98
N ARG A 120 10.30 5.55 16.22
CA ARG A 120 9.98 4.53 17.22
C ARG A 120 8.85 3.60 16.75
N GLN A 121 7.74 4.16 16.27
CA GLN A 121 6.63 3.37 15.75
C GLN A 121 7.06 2.51 14.57
N TYR A 122 7.86 3.05 13.64
CA TYR A 122 8.39 2.28 12.52
C TYR A 122 9.20 1.06 12.98
N GLU A 123 10.12 1.24 13.92
CA GLU A 123 10.91 0.12 14.47
C GLU A 123 10.03 -0.95 15.12
N GLU A 124 9.02 -0.53 15.90
CA GLU A 124 8.05 -1.42 16.52
C GLU A 124 7.24 -2.22 15.47
N GLN A 125 6.71 -1.54 14.45
CA GLN A 125 5.90 -2.18 13.41
C GLN A 125 6.71 -3.11 12.51
N ILE A 126 7.95 -2.73 12.17
CA ILE A 126 8.86 -3.60 11.41
C ILE A 126 9.21 -4.85 12.21
N LYS A 127 9.49 -4.70 13.51
CA LYS A 127 9.74 -5.85 14.39
C LYS A 127 8.55 -6.80 14.41
N LEU A 128 7.33 -6.30 14.55
CA LEU A 128 6.12 -7.13 14.50
C LEU A 128 6.00 -7.89 13.17
N ALA A 129 6.23 -7.22 12.05
CA ALA A 129 6.21 -7.88 10.74
C ALA A 129 7.30 -8.96 10.61
N THR A 130 8.52 -8.69 11.07
CA THR A 130 9.61 -9.67 11.07
C THR A 130 9.33 -10.85 11.99
N ASP A 131 8.74 -10.62 13.17
CA ASP A 131 8.33 -11.69 14.10
C ASP A 131 7.25 -12.61 13.49
N LEU A 132 6.42 -12.09 12.57
CA LEU A 132 5.47 -12.87 11.77
C LEU A 132 6.14 -13.65 10.61
N GLY A 133 7.46 -13.54 10.44
CA GLY A 133 8.24 -14.24 9.43
C GLY A 133 8.36 -13.51 8.10
N TYR A 134 8.06 -12.21 8.04
CA TYR A 134 8.28 -11.42 6.83
C TYR A 134 9.73 -10.99 6.68
N ASP A 135 10.27 -11.22 5.49
CA ASP A 135 11.45 -10.54 4.97
C ASP A 135 11.03 -9.18 4.42
N VAL A 136 11.32 -8.14 5.20
CA VAL A 136 10.96 -6.76 4.91
C VAL A 136 12.04 -6.12 4.04
N ILE A 137 11.74 -6.02 2.74
CA ILE A 137 12.62 -5.40 1.76
C ILE A 137 12.44 -3.88 1.81
N ASP A 138 13.54 -3.13 1.84
CA ASP A 138 13.63 -1.66 1.85
C ASP A 138 13.52 -0.97 3.23
N THR A 139 14.30 -1.46 4.20
CA THR A 139 14.40 -0.88 5.55
C THR A 139 15.29 0.36 5.66
N ASN A 140 15.97 0.75 4.57
CA ASN A 140 17.03 1.78 4.60
C ASN A 140 16.50 3.20 4.84
N SER A 141 15.19 3.43 4.75
CA SER A 141 14.59 4.72 5.11
C SER A 141 13.14 4.55 5.58
N PRO A 142 12.85 4.77 6.88
CA PRO A 142 11.49 4.71 7.41
C PRO A 142 10.49 5.52 6.60
N ALA A 143 10.90 6.68 6.09
CA ALA A 143 10.02 7.61 5.38
C ALA A 143 9.55 7.15 4.00
N LYS A 144 10.12 6.10 3.40
CA LYS A 144 9.77 5.68 2.04
C LYS A 144 8.52 4.82 1.99
N ASN A 145 8.38 3.88 2.92
CA ASN A 145 7.31 2.87 2.93
C ASN A 145 6.40 3.04 4.15
N THR A 146 6.23 4.29 4.59
CA THR A 146 5.33 4.63 5.69
C THR A 146 4.57 5.92 5.43
N LEU A 147 3.38 5.98 5.99
CA LEU A 147 2.56 7.17 6.11
C LEU A 147 2.38 7.49 7.59
N PHE A 148 2.45 8.76 7.96
CA PHE A 148 2.17 9.19 9.33
C PHE A 148 1.00 10.16 9.32
N ASP A 149 -0.04 9.80 10.07
CA ASP A 149 -1.21 10.64 10.29
C ASP A 149 -1.04 11.39 11.62
N PRO A 150 -0.79 12.71 11.61
CA PRO A 150 -0.64 13.47 12.86
C PRO A 150 -1.98 13.76 13.56
N SER A 151 -3.13 13.58 12.90
CA SER A 151 -4.44 13.78 13.52
C SER A 151 -4.78 12.67 14.52
N VAL A 152 -4.29 11.48 14.23
CA VAL A 152 -4.29 10.32 15.12
C VAL A 152 -2.86 9.80 15.10
N PRO A 153 -1.93 10.33 15.93
CA PRO A 153 -0.46 10.29 15.76
C PRO A 153 0.09 8.86 15.62
N ARG A 154 -0.08 8.32 14.42
CA ARG A 154 0.03 6.90 14.11
C ARG A 154 0.72 6.73 12.77
N LEU A 155 1.65 5.79 12.76
CA LEU A 155 2.36 5.34 11.58
C LEU A 155 1.63 4.17 10.93
N TYR A 156 1.61 4.16 9.61
CA TYR A 156 1.11 3.05 8.81
C TYR A 156 2.22 2.59 7.88
N LEU A 157 2.54 1.29 7.87
CA LEU A 157 3.39 0.70 6.84
C LEU A 157 2.60 0.61 5.53
N ILE A 158 3.26 0.80 4.39
CA ILE A 158 2.67 0.70 3.05
C ILE A 158 3.63 0.04 2.05
N ASP A 159 3.13 -0.31 0.86
CA ASP A 159 3.88 -0.89 -0.27
C ASP A 159 4.52 -2.26 0.02
N PHE A 160 3.67 -3.27 0.19
CA PHE A 160 4.09 -4.62 0.59
C PHE A 160 4.45 -5.55 -0.58
N VAL A 161 4.37 -5.08 -1.82
CA VAL A 161 4.46 -5.93 -3.02
C VAL A 161 5.78 -6.71 -3.12
N ARG A 162 6.85 -6.18 -2.54
CA ARG A 162 8.17 -6.83 -2.48
C ARG A 162 8.42 -7.64 -1.23
N TRP A 163 7.55 -7.58 -0.24
CA TRP A 163 7.73 -8.33 1.00
C TRP A 163 7.50 -9.81 0.73
N ARG A 164 8.20 -10.66 1.48
CA ARG A 164 8.16 -12.12 1.32
C ARG A 164 7.91 -12.77 2.67
N ASN A 165 7.08 -13.80 2.69
CA ASN A 165 6.93 -14.68 3.83
C ASN A 165 6.85 -16.11 3.28
N PRO A 166 7.77 -17.02 3.65
CA PRO A 166 7.79 -18.37 3.08
C PRO A 166 6.55 -19.19 3.43
N ASN A 167 5.77 -18.78 4.43
CA ASN A 167 4.57 -19.48 4.88
C ASN A 167 3.28 -18.94 4.24
N ILE A 168 3.37 -17.89 3.41
CA ILE A 168 2.22 -17.28 2.74
C ILE A 168 2.46 -17.31 1.25
N THR A 169 1.57 -17.96 0.51
CA THR A 169 1.55 -17.98 -0.96
C THR A 169 0.22 -17.46 -1.45
N LEU A 170 0.13 -16.87 -2.64
CA LEU A 170 -1.17 -16.80 -3.32
C LEU A 170 -1.63 -18.23 -3.62
N ASP A 171 -2.87 -18.54 -3.27
CA ASP A 171 -3.44 -19.85 -3.55
C ASP A 171 -3.50 -20.01 -5.08
N ALA A 172 -2.97 -21.13 -5.60
CA ALA A 172 -2.86 -21.35 -7.04
C ALA A 172 -4.24 -21.52 -7.74
N ASP A 173 -5.33 -21.66 -6.98
CA ASP A 173 -6.53 -22.36 -7.43
C ASP A 173 -7.81 -21.53 -7.56
N ASN A 174 -7.77 -20.19 -7.54
CA ASN A 174 -8.98 -19.37 -7.74
C ASN A 174 -9.08 -18.64 -9.09
N HIS A 175 -8.18 -18.91 -10.05
CA HIS A 175 -8.23 -18.31 -11.39
C HIS A 175 -8.80 -19.20 -12.50
N GLN A 176 -9.41 -20.33 -12.15
CA GLN A 176 -10.27 -21.09 -13.05
C GLN A 176 -11.70 -21.08 -12.51
N ASN A 177 -12.43 -19.99 -12.75
CA ASN A 177 -13.90 -19.91 -12.90
C ASN A 177 -14.32 -18.46 -12.67
N HIS A 178 -14.45 -17.70 -13.76
CA HIS A 178 -15.63 -16.88 -14.07
C HIS A 178 -15.47 -16.23 -15.44
#